data_AF-A0AAE4I0C2-F1
#
_entry.id   AF-A0AAE4I0C2-F1
#
_cell.length_a   1.000
_cell.length_b   1.000
_cell.length_c   1.000
_cell.angle_alpha   90.00
_cell.angle_beta   90.00
_cell.angle_gamma   90.00
#
_symmetry.space_group_name_H-M   'P 1'
#
loop_
_entity.id
_entity.type
_entity.pdbx_description
1 polymer ?
#
loop_
_entity_poly.entity_id
_entity_poly.type
_entity_poly.pdbx_seq_one_letter_code
_entity_poly.pdbx_strand_id
1 'polypeptide(L)' 'MTFQQEEHSYRVTFDLEENIFIVYSSVTGQQATGITIEQAINDLKKSA' A
#
# COMPACT_ATOMS: atom_id res chain seq x y z
N MET A 1 -8.31 -3.69 4.88
CA MET A 1 -8.01 -5.11 4.59
C MET A 1 -6.51 -5.36 4.67
N THR A 2 -6.08 -6.62 4.77
CA THR A 2 -4.64 -6.96 4.70
C THR A 2 -4.35 -7.57 3.34
N PHE A 3 -3.33 -7.07 2.66
CA PHE A 3 -2.84 -7.61 1.39
C PHE A 3 -1.49 -8.29 1.63
N GLN A 4 -1.38 -9.55 1.22
CA GLN A 4 -0.14 -10.31 1.32
C GLN A 4 0.49 -10.43 -0.06
N GLN A 5 1.73 -9.98 -0.19
CA GLN A 5 2.54 -10.19 -1.38
C GLN A 5 3.83 -10.87 -0.95
N GLU A 6 3.98 -12.13 -1.36
CA GLU A 6 5.12 -12.98 -0.97
C GLU A 6 5.27 -13.02 0.57
N GLU A 7 6.44 -12.66 1.09
CA GLU A 7 6.74 -12.62 2.53
C GLU A 7 6.34 -11.30 3.21
N HIS A 8 5.71 -10.37 2.49
CA HIS A 8 5.36 -9.04 3.00
C HIS A 8 3.85 -8.87 3.23
N SER A 9 3.50 -8.41 4.43
CA SER A 9 2.12 -8.06 4.80
C SER A 9 1.91 -6.54 4.81
N TYR A 10 0.95 -6.10 4.01
CA TYR A 10 0.56 -4.70 3.88
C TYR A 10 -0.85 -4.47 4.42
N ARG A 11 -1.03 -3.38 5.16
CA ARG A 11 -2.37 -2.89 5.53
C ARG A 11 -2.88 -2.00 4.42
N VAL A 12 -4.07 -2.26 3.94
CA VAL A 12 -4.68 -1.54 2.83
C VAL A 12 -6.01 -0.95 3.27
N THR A 13 -6.20 0.33 2.99
CA THR A 13 -7.47 1.03 3.13
C THR A 13 -7.84 1.62 1.78
N PHE A 14 -9.14 1.67 1.49
CA PHE A 14 -9.64 2.37 0.31
C PHE A 14 -10.25 3.69 0.75
N ASP A 15 -9.76 4.77 0.17
CA ASP A 15 -10.32 6.10 0.34
C ASP A 15 -11.43 6.29 -0.70
N LEU A 16 -12.66 6.50 -0.21
CA LEU A 16 -13.84 6.65 -1.06
C LEU A 16 -13.97 8.05 -1.66
N GLU A 17 -13.37 9.07 -1.04
CA GLU A 17 -13.46 10.45 -1.51
C GLU A 17 -12.52 10.65 -2.69
N GLU A 18 -11.29 10.16 -2.55
CA GLU A 18 -10.26 10.26 -3.58
C GLU A 18 -10.27 9.06 -4.55
N ASN A 19 -11.02 8.00 -4.22
CA ASN A 19 -11.14 6.77 -5.01
C ASN A 19 -9.77 6.08 -5.24
N ILE A 20 -8.94 6.04 -4.18
CA ILE A 20 -7.57 5.50 -4.19
C ILE A 20 -7.35 4.47 -3.08
N PHE A 21 -6.38 3.59 -3.30
CA PHE A 21 -5.86 2.69 -2.27
C PHE A 21 -4.72 3.36 -1.50
N ILE A 22 -4.79 3.28 -0.18
CA ILE A 22 -3.74 3.65 0.76
C ILE A 22 -3.13 2.35 1.29
N VAL A 23 -1.83 2.18 1.07
CA VAL A 23 -1.08 0.99 1.48
C VAL A 23 -0.05 1.38 2.53
N TYR A 24 -0.05 0.66 3.65
CA TYR A 24 0.86 0.83 4.77
C TYR A 24 1.72 -0.42 4.96
N SER A 25 3.04 -0.23 4.95
CA SER A 25 4.02 -1.28 5.23
C SER A 25 4.28 -1.36 6.73
N SER A 26 3.93 -2.49 7.34
CA SER A 26 4.24 -2.76 8.75
C SER A 26 5.72 -2.99 9.02
N VAL A 27 6.52 -3.25 7.96
CA VAL A 27 7.96 -3.52 8.06
C VAL A 27 8.76 -2.22 8.09
N THR A 28 8.45 -1.28 7.18
CA THR A 28 9.17 -0.02 7.06
C THR A 28 8.50 1.14 7.79
N GLY A 29 7.23 0.98 8.19
CA GLY A 29 6.41 2.04 8.77
C GLY A 29 5.99 3.12 7.77
N GLN A 30 6.33 2.95 6.49
CA GLN A 30 5.98 3.87 5.41
C GLN A 30 4.61 3.56 4.83
N GLN A 31 4.03 4.56 4.18
CA GLN A 31 2.79 4.42 3.42
C GLN A 31 2.95 5.01 2.01
N ALA A 32 2.13 4.49 1.09
CA ALA A 32 2.00 5.00 -0.26
C ALA A 32 0.54 4.91 -0.72
N THR A 33 0.20 5.66 -1.76
CA THR A 33 -1.15 5.69 -2.35
C THR A 33 -1.10 5.32 -3.82
N GLY A 34 -2.17 4.74 -4.35
CA GLY A 34 -2.27 4.40 -5.77
C GLY A 34 -3.69 4.05 -6.18
N ILE A 35 -3.99 4.18 -7.47
CA ILE A 35 -5.28 3.73 -8.04
C ILE A 35 -5.42 2.20 -8.02
N THR A 36 -4.32 1.47 -7.85
CA THR A 36 -4.31 0.04 -7.50
C THR A 36 -3.38 -0.22 -6.32
N ILE A 37 -3.59 -1.35 -5.65
CA ILE A 37 -2.76 -1.78 -4.52
C ILE A 37 -1.31 -2.02 -4.98
N GLU A 38 -1.13 -2.63 -6.15
CA GLU A 38 0.18 -2.92 -6.73
C GLU A 38 0.96 -1.66 -7.08
N GLN A 39 0.27 -0.63 -7.59
CA GLN A 39 0.91 0.66 -7.87
C GLN A 39 1.39 1.30 -6.57
N ALA A 40 0.53 1.35 -5.55
CA ALA A 40 0.90 1.89 -4.24
C ALA A 40 2.10 1.13 -3.64
N ILE A 41 2.12 -0.21 -3.72
CA ILE A 41 3.25 -1.03 -3.26
C ILE A 41 4.54 -0.72 -4.04
N ASN A 42 4.46 -0.59 -5.37
CA ASN A 42 5.62 -0.28 -6.20
C ASN A 42 6.23 1.09 -5.84
N ASP A 43 5.39 2.09 -5.59
CA ASP A 43 5.87 3.41 -5.16
C ASP A 43 6.46 3.38 -3.74
N LEU A 44 5.88 2.57 -2.85
CA LEU A 44 6.42 2.30 -1.52
C LEU A 44 7.81 1.64 -1.59
N LYS A 45 8.01 0.68 -2.50
CA LYS A 45 9.31 0.02 -2.75
C LYS A 45 10.36 0.92 -3.39
N LYS A 46 9.96 1.89 -4.22
CA LYS A 46 10.88 2.89 -4.81
C LYS A 46 11.34 3.95 -3.81
N SER A 47 10.60 4.14 -2.72
CA SER A 47 10.83 5.19 -1.73
C SER A 47 11.59 4.68 -0.49
N ALA A 48 11.95 3.40 -0.45
CA ALA A 48 12.75 2.74 0.59
C ALA A 48 14.18 2.54 0.10
#